data_AF-A0A2K3JE06-F1
#
_entry.id   AF-A0A2K3JE06-F1
#
_cell.length_a   1.000
_cell.length_b   1.000
_cell.length_c   1.000
_cell.angle_alpha   90.00
_cell.angle_beta   90.00
_cell.angle_gamma   90.00
#
_symmetry.space_group_name_H-M   'P 1'
#
loop_
_entity.id
_entity.type
_entity.pdbx_description
1 polymer ?
#
loop_
_entity_poly.entity_id
_entity_poly.type
_entity_poly.pdbx_seq_one_letter_code
_entity_poly.pdbx_strand_id
1 'polypeptide(L)'
;MTIVLRCINVTDDEIPEQSEDRQESQNTRPPVRPFNPLVNYLFYTIAVLAAYMLYYFFGFPAVIALMLFFVIRLFRDTMTVVKTYEYKFARQAAVANLIYSLTFFLILVVNGLSISQSGVPIFLSDFQDLTSWTPIFIMGGVFGMSNIKRMWGPIPTL
;
A
#
# COMPACT_ATOMS: atom_id res chain seq x y z
N MET A 1 35.10 -9.75 58.14
CA MET A 1 36.18 -9.10 58.90
C MET A 1 37.50 -9.39 58.17
N THR A 2 38.14 -8.31 57.70
CA THR A 2 39.57 -8.20 57.29
C THR A 2 40.02 -8.62 55.87
N ILE A 3 40.22 -7.59 55.03
CA ILE A 3 41.34 -7.28 54.06
C ILE A 3 41.57 -8.29 52.91
N VAL A 4 41.62 -7.89 51.63
CA VAL A 4 42.82 -7.43 50.89
C VAL A 4 42.45 -6.53 49.69
N LEU A 5 43.05 -5.34 49.67
CA LEU A 5 43.23 -4.49 48.49
C LEU A 5 44.07 -5.22 47.43
N ARG A 6 43.64 -5.17 46.16
CA ARG A 6 44.56 -5.24 45.01
C ARG A 6 44.29 -4.06 44.08
N CYS A 7 45.12 -3.04 44.21
CA CYS A 7 45.39 -2.13 43.10
C CYS A 7 46.17 -2.91 42.05
N ILE A 8 45.70 -2.91 40.80
CA ILE A 8 46.50 -3.23 39.63
C ILE A 8 46.40 -2.01 38.71
N ASN A 9 47.51 -1.28 38.61
CA ASN A 9 47.80 -0.39 37.50
C ASN A 9 47.92 -1.25 36.24
N VAL A 10 47.09 -0.99 35.23
CA VAL A 10 47.34 -1.38 33.84
C VAL A 10 47.07 -0.13 33.01
N THR A 11 48.20 0.47 32.62
CA THR A 11 48.50 1.20 31.38
C THR A 11 47.39 1.98 30.68
N ASP A 12 47.64 3.29 30.62
CA ASP A 12 47.27 4.17 29.50
C ASP A 12 47.65 3.50 28.18
N ASP A 13 46.64 3.03 27.44
CA ASP A 13 46.73 2.82 26.00
C ASP A 13 45.48 3.46 25.39
N GLU A 14 45.73 4.53 24.64
CA GLU A 14 44.77 5.30 23.86
C GLU A 14 43.98 4.37 22.93
N ILE A 15 42.73 4.08 23.28
CA ILE A 15 41.75 3.58 22.31
C ILE A 15 41.05 4.81 21.76
N PRO A 16 41.21 5.14 20.46
CA PRO A 16 40.57 6.30 19.89
C PRO A 16 39.05 6.13 19.99
N GLU A 17 38.41 7.11 20.63
CA GLU A 17 36.99 7.40 20.46
C GLU A 17 36.69 7.49 18.96
N GLN A 18 35.99 6.49 18.44
CA GLN A 18 35.26 6.58 17.19
C GLN A 18 33.77 6.26 17.47
N SER A 19 33.25 6.95 18.48
CA SER A 19 31.85 7.39 18.45
C SER A 19 31.72 8.53 17.44
N GLU A 20 30.58 8.60 16.77
CA GLU A 20 30.21 9.62 15.75
C GLU A 20 30.63 9.29 14.31
N ASP A 21 29.85 8.45 13.63
CA ASP A 21 29.09 8.90 12.45
C ASP A 21 28.04 7.85 12.02
N ARG A 22 27.15 7.45 12.93
CA ARG A 22 25.82 7.04 12.46
C ARG A 22 25.07 8.34 12.25
N GLN A 23 25.13 8.84 11.02
CA GLN A 23 24.14 9.77 10.50
C GLN A 23 22.76 9.20 10.85
N GLU A 24 22.20 9.67 11.96
CA GLU A 24 20.76 9.80 12.11
C GLU A 24 20.36 10.72 10.96
N SER A 25 20.11 10.10 9.80
CA SER A 25 19.38 10.70 8.70
C SER A 25 18.19 11.38 9.35
N GLN A 26 18.21 12.70 9.39
CA GLN A 26 17.21 13.49 10.08
C GLN A 26 15.86 13.07 9.52
N ASN A 27 15.15 12.29 10.34
CA ASN A 27 13.83 11.75 10.11
C ASN A 27 12.83 12.88 10.30
N THR A 28 13.03 13.99 9.59
CA THR A 28 12.04 15.04 9.44
C THR A 28 10.94 14.46 8.57
N ARG A 29 10.02 13.73 9.22
CA ARG A 29 8.72 13.41 8.65
C ARG A 29 8.18 14.70 8.03
N PRO A 30 7.72 14.67 6.77
CA PRO A 30 7.16 15.86 6.15
C PRO A 30 6.02 16.39 7.03
N PRO A 31 5.83 17.73 7.10
CA PRO A 31 4.75 18.33 7.86
C PRO A 31 3.42 17.69 7.44
N VAL A 32 2.65 17.28 8.44
CA VAL A 32 1.36 16.59 8.24
C VAL A 32 0.46 17.50 7.40
N ARG A 33 0.15 17.08 6.18
CA ARG A 33 -0.78 17.81 5.31
C ARG A 33 -2.19 17.70 5.86
N PRO A 34 -3.03 18.75 5.78
CA PRO A 34 -4.44 18.63 6.10
C PRO A 34 -5.07 17.55 5.22
N PHE A 35 -5.45 16.45 5.87
CA PHE A 35 -6.06 15.30 5.22
C PHE A 35 -7.58 15.42 5.38
N ASN A 36 -8.29 15.55 4.27
CA ASN A 36 -9.74 15.32 4.27
C ASN A 36 -10.01 13.86 3.88
N PRO A 37 -10.19 12.94 4.85
CA PRO A 37 -10.54 11.55 4.59
C PRO A 37 -11.86 11.43 3.82
N LEU A 38 -12.81 12.32 4.10
CA LEU A 38 -14.19 12.23 3.63
C LEU A 38 -14.26 12.27 2.10
N VAL A 39 -13.49 13.16 1.46
CA VAL A 39 -13.45 13.26 -0.02
C VAL A 39 -12.93 11.98 -0.65
N ASN A 40 -11.90 11.37 -0.03
CA ASN A 40 -11.38 10.10 -0.49
C ASN A 40 -12.45 9.01 -0.34
N TYR A 41 -13.03 8.83 0.84
CA TYR A 41 -14.09 7.84 1.08
C TYR A 41 -15.27 8.01 0.13
N LEU A 42 -15.73 9.24 -0.11
CA LEU A 42 -16.80 9.53 -1.05
C LEU A 42 -16.45 9.06 -2.47
N PHE A 43 -15.23 9.33 -2.95
CA PHE A 43 -14.77 8.86 -4.25
C PHE A 43 -14.76 7.33 -4.34
N TYR A 44 -14.30 6.63 -3.29
CA TYR A 44 -14.32 5.16 -3.24
C TYR A 44 -15.74 4.61 -3.24
N THR A 45 -16.63 5.19 -2.44
CA THR A 45 -18.04 4.79 -2.39
C THR A 45 -18.71 4.94 -3.76
N ILE A 46 -18.49 6.07 -4.44
CA ILE A 46 -19.03 6.30 -5.79
C ILE A 46 -18.47 5.27 -6.78
N ALA A 47 -17.16 4.98 -6.74
CA ALA A 47 -16.55 4.00 -7.64
C ALA A 47 -17.10 2.59 -7.42
N VAL A 48 -17.31 2.18 -6.17
CA VAL A 48 -17.89 0.88 -5.82
C VAL A 48 -19.37 0.82 -6.24
N LEU A 49 -20.16 1.87 -5.99
CA LEU A 49 -21.54 1.96 -6.46
C LEU A 49 -21.64 1.89 -7.98
N ALA A 50 -20.75 2.58 -8.70
CA ALA A 50 -20.67 2.51 -10.15
C ALA A 50 -20.35 1.09 -10.63
N ALA A 51 -19.46 0.37 -9.94
CA ALA A 51 -19.18 -1.04 -10.22
C ALA A 51 -20.44 -1.91 -10.06
N TYR A 52 -21.22 -1.74 -9.00
CA TYR A 52 -22.48 -2.47 -8.81
C TYR A 52 -23.53 -2.11 -9.87
N MET A 53 -23.63 -0.84 -10.26
CA MET A 53 -24.53 -0.46 -11.36
C MET A 53 -24.09 -1.10 -12.68
N LEU A 54 -22.79 -1.06 -13.01
CA LEU A 54 -22.27 -1.72 -14.22
C LEU A 54 -22.51 -3.22 -14.19
N TYR A 55 -22.32 -3.87 -13.04
CA TYR A 55 -22.64 -5.28 -12.88
C TYR A 55 -24.12 -5.56 -13.19
N TYR A 56 -25.02 -4.74 -12.65
CA TYR A 56 -26.45 -4.91 -12.86
C TYR A 56 -26.86 -4.81 -14.34
N PHE A 57 -26.29 -3.86 -15.09
CA PHE A 57 -26.65 -3.62 -16.48
C PHE A 57 -25.87 -4.47 -17.51
N PHE A 58 -24.60 -4.77 -17.24
CA PHE A 58 -23.66 -5.33 -18.22
C PHE A 58 -22.88 -6.55 -17.71
N GLY A 59 -23.12 -6.97 -16.47
CA GLY A 59 -22.44 -8.10 -15.84
C GLY A 59 -20.97 -7.84 -15.50
N PHE A 60 -20.24 -8.93 -15.22
CA PHE A 60 -18.82 -8.87 -14.83
C PHE A 60 -17.87 -8.26 -15.87
N PRO A 61 -18.05 -8.40 -17.20
CA PRO A 61 -17.15 -7.79 -18.17
C PRO A 61 -17.01 -6.27 -18.00
N ALA A 62 -18.09 -5.55 -17.72
CA ALA A 62 -18.05 -4.11 -17.48
C ALA A 62 -17.35 -3.76 -16.16
N VAL A 63 -17.57 -4.55 -15.10
CA VAL A 63 -16.88 -4.39 -13.81
C VAL A 63 -15.37 -4.60 -13.97
N ILE A 64 -14.96 -5.63 -14.72
CA ILE A 64 -13.56 -5.92 -15.03
C ILE A 64 -12.93 -4.73 -15.76
N ALA A 65 -13.60 -4.18 -16.77
CA ALA A 65 -13.09 -3.00 -17.49
C ALA A 65 -12.92 -1.78 -16.58
N LEU A 66 -13.90 -1.49 -15.71
CA LEU A 66 -13.80 -0.41 -14.74
C LEU A 66 -12.65 -0.63 -13.74
N MET A 67 -12.54 -1.84 -13.18
CA MET A 67 -11.47 -2.16 -12.22
C MET A 67 -10.09 -2.15 -12.87
N LEU A 68 -9.97 -2.57 -14.13
CA LEU A 68 -8.73 -2.50 -14.89
C LEU A 68 -8.23 -1.05 -15.00
N PHE A 69 -9.12 -0.09 -15.24
CA PHE A 69 -8.75 1.33 -15.24
C PHE A 69 -8.11 1.76 -13.90
N PHE A 70 -8.70 1.35 -12.78
CA PHE A 70 -8.14 1.64 -11.45
C PHE A 70 -6.82 0.92 -11.18
N VAL A 71 -6.67 -0.33 -11.61
CA VAL A 71 -5.42 -1.08 -11.50
C VAL A 71 -4.30 -0.42 -12.32
N ILE A 72 -4.58 0.03 -13.55
CA ILE A 72 -3.61 0.77 -14.37
C ILE A 72 -3.19 2.07 -13.67
N ARG A 73 -4.16 2.82 -13.14
CA ARG A 73 -3.87 4.03 -12.36
C ARG A 73 -3.01 3.71 -11.13
N LEU A 74 -3.34 2.67 -10.39
CA LEU A 74 -2.59 2.22 -9.22
C LEU A 74 -1.15 1.83 -9.58
N PHE A 75 -0.97 1.11 -10.70
CA PHE A 75 0.35 0.75 -11.20
C PHE A 75 1.19 2.00 -11.50
N ARG A 76 0.62 2.98 -12.22
CA ARG A 76 1.29 4.26 -12.51
C ARG A 76 1.67 4.99 -11.23
N ASP A 77 0.75 5.10 -10.28
CA ASP A 77 1.00 5.76 -8.99
C ASP A 77 2.08 5.04 -8.18
N THR A 78 2.07 3.70 -8.19
CA THR A 78 3.10 2.86 -7.53
C THR A 78 4.47 3.13 -8.14
N MET A 79 4.57 3.14 -9.47
CA MET A 79 5.81 3.43 -10.17
C MET A 79 6.34 4.83 -9.85
N THR A 80 5.45 5.83 -9.76
CA THR A 80 5.82 7.17 -9.31
C THR A 80 6.38 7.14 -7.89
N VAL A 81 5.69 6.52 -6.94
CA VAL A 81 6.16 6.43 -5.53
C VAL A 81 7.49 5.71 -5.42
N VAL A 82 7.65 4.56 -6.10
CA VAL A 82 8.90 3.78 -6.06
C VAL A 82 10.10 4.57 -6.59
N LYS A 83 9.89 5.39 -7.62
CA LYS A 83 10.95 6.21 -8.24
C LYS A 83 11.24 7.51 -7.49
N THR A 84 10.23 8.14 -6.89
CA THR A 84 10.35 9.51 -6.37
C THR A 84 10.46 9.60 -4.86
N TYR A 85 10.03 8.58 -4.10
CA TYR A 85 9.96 8.68 -2.64
C TYR A 85 11.20 8.03 -2.01
N GLU A 86 11.87 8.77 -1.13
CA GLU A 86 13.11 8.31 -0.48
C GLU A 86 12.82 7.25 0.59
N TYR A 87 11.70 7.37 1.31
CA TYR A 87 11.33 6.47 2.40
C TYR A 87 11.06 5.04 1.91
N LYS A 88 11.89 4.08 2.35
CA LYS A 88 11.76 2.65 2.01
C LYS A 88 10.39 2.08 2.40
N PHE A 89 9.84 2.50 3.54
CA PHE A 89 8.53 2.08 4.01
C PHE A 89 7.41 2.47 3.04
N ALA A 90 7.43 3.71 2.52
CA ALA A 90 6.44 4.20 1.56
C ALA A 90 6.48 3.38 0.26
N ARG A 91 7.69 3.05 -0.22
CA ARG A 91 7.89 2.23 -1.42
C ARG A 91 7.38 0.80 -1.23
N GLN A 92 7.69 0.17 -0.10
CA GLN A 92 7.23 -1.19 0.22
C GLN A 92 5.70 -1.25 0.37
N ALA A 93 5.11 -0.30 1.11
CA ALA A 93 3.66 -0.23 1.27
C ALA A 93 2.94 0.02 -0.07
N ALA A 94 3.53 0.84 -0.95
CA ALA A 94 3.00 1.09 -2.28
C ALA A 94 2.97 -0.19 -3.13
N VAL A 95 4.06 -0.97 -3.14
CA VAL A 95 4.13 -2.25 -3.84
C VAL A 95 3.17 -3.28 -3.23
N ALA A 96 3.06 -3.33 -1.90
CA ALA A 96 2.11 -4.23 -1.23
C ALA A 96 0.66 -3.94 -1.65
N ASN A 97 0.25 -2.67 -1.70
CA ASN A 97 -1.08 -2.27 -2.18
C ASN A 97 -1.33 -2.66 -3.64
N LEU A 98 -0.31 -2.56 -4.50
CA LEU A 98 -0.40 -2.98 -5.89
C LEU A 98 -0.56 -4.50 -6.01
N ILE A 99 0.27 -5.28 -5.33
CA ILE A 99 0.19 -6.76 -5.35
C ILE A 99 -1.17 -7.21 -4.83
N TYR A 100 -1.59 -6.69 -3.68
CA TYR A 100 -2.90 -6.96 -3.10
C TYR A 100 -4.03 -6.73 -4.10
N SER A 101 -4.06 -5.55 -4.74
CA SER A 101 -5.10 -5.21 -5.71
C SER A 101 -5.04 -6.08 -6.96
N LEU A 102 -3.84 -6.41 -7.45
CA LEU A 102 -3.66 -7.29 -8.60
C LEU A 102 -4.17 -8.71 -8.32
N THR A 103 -3.94 -9.24 -7.11
CA THR A 103 -4.48 -10.55 -6.72
C THR A 103 -6.00 -10.57 -6.80
N PHE A 104 -6.67 -9.58 -6.21
CA PHE A 104 -8.14 -9.50 -6.27
C PHE A 104 -8.66 -9.20 -7.68
N PHE A 105 -7.91 -8.45 -8.48
CA PHE A 105 -8.25 -8.24 -9.90
C PHE A 105 -8.17 -9.54 -10.71
N LEU A 106 -7.15 -10.38 -10.49
CA LEU A 106 -7.06 -11.68 -11.14
C LEU A 106 -8.22 -12.60 -10.74
N ILE A 107 -8.58 -12.62 -9.45
CA ILE A 107 -9.75 -13.35 -8.96
C ILE A 107 -11.02 -12.84 -9.68
N LEU A 108 -11.21 -11.53 -9.77
CA LEU A 108 -12.34 -10.92 -10.47
C LEU A 108 -12.39 -11.32 -11.95
N VAL A 109 -11.26 -11.27 -12.66
CA VAL A 109 -11.22 -11.62 -14.08
C VAL A 109 -11.58 -13.09 -14.28
N VAL A 110 -10.94 -14.00 -13.56
CA VAL A 110 -11.14 -15.43 -13.77
C VAL A 110 -12.53 -15.86 -13.32
N ASN A 111 -12.95 -15.48 -12.11
CA ASN A 111 -14.29 -15.84 -11.63
C ASN A 111 -15.37 -15.08 -12.38
N GLY A 112 -15.19 -13.80 -12.66
CA GLY A 112 -16.19 -12.99 -13.36
C GLY A 112 -16.45 -13.48 -14.78
N LEU A 113 -15.40 -13.86 -15.52
CA LEU A 113 -15.55 -14.47 -16.85
C LEU A 113 -16.18 -15.86 -16.76
N SER A 114 -15.76 -16.70 -15.80
CA SER A 114 -16.35 -18.02 -15.62
C SER A 114 -17.83 -17.94 -15.27
N ILE A 115 -18.22 -17.10 -14.30
CA ILE A 115 -19.63 -16.90 -13.93
C ILE A 115 -20.44 -16.40 -15.13
N SER A 116 -19.86 -15.52 -15.95
CA SER A 116 -20.55 -15.01 -17.15
C SER A 116 -20.76 -16.07 -18.24
N GLN A 117 -19.97 -17.14 -18.27
CA GLN A 117 -20.03 -18.19 -19.30
C GLN A 117 -20.74 -19.46 -18.81
N SER A 118 -20.43 -19.90 -17.59
CA SER A 118 -20.85 -21.19 -17.02
C SER A 118 -21.72 -21.05 -15.77
N GLY A 119 -21.85 -19.84 -15.22
CA GLY A 119 -22.60 -19.58 -13.99
C GLY A 119 -21.86 -19.99 -12.70
N VAL A 120 -20.62 -20.49 -12.78
CA VAL A 120 -19.88 -21.03 -11.63
C VAL A 120 -18.49 -20.36 -11.52
N PRO A 121 -18.06 -19.92 -10.31
CA PRO A 121 -16.70 -19.46 -10.07
C PRO A 121 -15.66 -20.60 -10.09
N ILE A 122 -14.43 -20.30 -10.55
CA ILE A 122 -13.33 -21.28 -10.62
C ILE A 122 -12.49 -21.24 -9.34
N PHE A 123 -12.08 -20.04 -8.92
CA PHE A 123 -11.33 -19.86 -7.69
C PHE A 123 -12.27 -19.78 -6.50
N LEU A 124 -11.99 -20.60 -5.47
CA LEU A 124 -12.70 -20.60 -4.19
C LEU A 124 -14.22 -20.66 -4.39
N SER A 125 -14.70 -21.72 -5.06
CA SER A 125 -16.10 -21.88 -5.42
C SER A 125 -17.08 -21.85 -4.24
N ASP A 126 -16.59 -22.21 -3.06
CA ASP A 126 -17.35 -22.16 -1.80
C ASP A 126 -17.62 -20.73 -1.32
N PHE A 127 -16.90 -19.74 -1.86
CA PHE A 127 -17.04 -18.32 -1.55
C PHE A 127 -17.60 -17.56 -2.77
N GLN A 128 -18.86 -17.84 -3.12
CA GLN A 128 -19.51 -17.27 -4.31
C GLN A 128 -19.51 -15.73 -4.32
N ASP A 129 -19.66 -15.11 -3.15
CA ASP A 129 -19.69 -13.65 -3.00
C ASP A 129 -18.32 -12.98 -3.12
N LEU A 130 -17.22 -13.75 -3.06
CA LEU A 130 -15.87 -13.20 -3.12
C LEU A 130 -15.67 -12.34 -4.37
N THR A 131 -16.17 -12.82 -5.52
CA THR A 131 -16.08 -12.13 -6.81
C THR A 131 -16.78 -10.77 -6.74
N SER A 132 -17.94 -10.70 -6.09
CA SER A 132 -18.73 -9.47 -5.91
C SER A 132 -18.08 -8.46 -4.96
N TRP A 133 -17.21 -8.91 -4.06
CA TRP A 133 -16.49 -8.05 -3.12
C TRP A 133 -15.14 -7.56 -3.66
N THR A 134 -14.61 -8.20 -4.70
CA THR A 134 -13.32 -7.81 -5.29
C THR A 134 -13.20 -6.33 -5.66
N PRO A 135 -14.24 -5.60 -6.13
CA PRO A 135 -14.09 -4.16 -6.38
C PRO A 135 -13.73 -3.38 -5.11
N ILE A 136 -14.28 -3.77 -3.96
CA ILE A 136 -13.99 -3.13 -2.67
C ILE A 136 -12.51 -3.35 -2.31
N PHE A 137 -12.00 -4.57 -2.46
CA PHE A 137 -10.61 -4.89 -2.16
C PHE A 137 -9.63 -4.17 -3.10
N ILE A 138 -9.91 -4.15 -4.40
CA ILE A 138 -9.10 -3.41 -5.39
C ILE A 138 -9.07 -1.91 -5.03
N MET A 139 -10.24 -1.33 -4.72
CA MET A 139 -10.33 0.07 -4.31
C MET A 139 -9.64 0.35 -2.98
N GLY A 140 -9.58 -0.63 -2.07
CA GLY A 140 -8.79 -0.56 -0.83
C GLY A 140 -7.30 -0.30 -1.08
N GLY A 141 -6.70 -0.96 -2.07
CA GLY A 141 -5.30 -0.68 -2.44
C GLY A 141 -5.11 0.69 -3.10
N VAL A 142 -6.07 1.13 -3.92
CA VAL A 142 -6.10 2.50 -4.49
C VAL A 142 -6.19 3.56 -3.37
N PHE A 143 -6.95 3.28 -2.32
CA PHE A 143 -7.00 4.11 -1.11
C PHE A 143 -5.69 4.11 -0.35
N GLY A 144 -5.12 2.94 -0.10
CA GLY A 144 -3.80 2.81 0.53
C GLY A 144 -2.74 3.64 -0.19
N MET A 145 -2.72 3.60 -1.53
CA MET A 145 -1.82 4.40 -2.35
C MET A 145 -2.04 5.91 -2.17
N SER A 146 -3.29 6.35 -2.16
CA SER A 146 -3.62 7.76 -1.98
C SER A 146 -3.17 8.29 -0.62
N ASN A 147 -3.26 7.46 0.43
CA ASN A 147 -2.75 7.80 1.76
C ASN A 147 -1.22 7.86 1.78
N ILE A 148 -0.52 6.91 1.15
CA ILE A 148 0.94 6.95 1.02
C ILE A 148 1.39 8.24 0.32
N LYS A 149 0.76 8.59 -0.80
CA LYS A 149 1.11 9.80 -1.55
C LYS A 149 0.94 11.08 -0.74
N ARG A 150 -0.04 11.11 0.16
CA ARG A 150 -0.29 12.28 1.02
C ARG A 150 0.67 12.33 2.20
N MET A 151 0.98 11.19 2.82
CA MET A 151 1.87 11.12 3.99
C MET A 151 3.34 11.31 3.63
N TRP A 152 3.77 10.80 2.47
CA TRP A 152 5.20 10.70 2.11
C TRP A 152 5.58 11.43 0.84
N GLY A 153 4.61 12.09 0.18
CA GLY A 153 4.86 12.78 -1.07
C GLY A 153 5.71 14.05 -0.92
N PRO A 154 6.41 14.45 -1.99
CA PRO A 154 7.21 15.67 -2.01
C PRO A 154 6.31 16.89 -1.79
N ILE A 155 6.73 17.79 -0.90
CA ILE A 155 6.02 19.04 -0.59
C ILE A 155 6.14 19.93 -1.84
N PRO A 156 5.04 20.46 -2.40
CA PRO A 156 5.16 21.52 -3.40
C PRO A 156 5.85 22.69 -2.71
N THR A 157 7.08 22.99 -3.11
CA THR A 157 7.77 24.21 -2.71
C THR A 157 6.96 25.38 -3.27
N LEU A 158 6.34 26.15 -2.37
CA LEU A 158 5.72 27.44 -2.66
C LEU A 158 6.78 28.46 -3.07
#